data_AF-A0A2D5MTD8-F1
#
_entry.id   AF-A0A2D5MTD8-F1
#
_cell.length_a   1.000
_cell.length_b   1.000
_cell.length_c   1.000
_cell.angle_alpha   90.00
_cell.angle_beta   90.00
_cell.angle_gamma   90.00
#
_symmetry.space_group_name_H-M   'P 1'
#
loop_
_entity.id
_entity.type
_entity.pdbx_description
1 polymer ?
#
loop_
_entity_poly.entity_id
_entity_poly.type
_entity_poly.pdbx_seq_one_letter_code
_entity_poly.pdbx_strand_id
1 'polypeptide(L)' 'MINKVLGVVFHPVTVLNLLFVGTLGLIQVVHTKAHHTLETDVHGHVHRALKKNPGLARSACYELD' A
#
# COMPACT_ATOMS: atom_id res chain seq x y z
N MET A 1 -11.93 -37.76 -6.57
CA MET A 1 -12.06 -36.29 -6.70
C MET A 1 -10.78 -35.56 -6.31
N ILE A 2 -10.23 -35.83 -5.12
CA ILE A 2 -8.97 -35.23 -4.60
C ILE A 2 -7.78 -35.38 -5.57
N ASN A 3 -7.54 -36.56 -6.13
CA ASN A 3 -6.43 -36.80 -7.07
C ASN A 3 -6.49 -35.92 -8.33
N LYS A 4 -7.71 -35.57 -8.77
CA LYS A 4 -7.93 -34.74 -9.95
C LYS A 4 -7.66 -33.27 -9.65
N VAL A 5 -7.98 -32.84 -8.43
CA VAL A 5 -7.66 -31.49 -7.93
C VAL A 5 -6.15 -31.32 -7.75
N LEU A 6 -5.45 -32.31 -7.16
CA LEU A 6 -3.99 -32.27 -7.05
C LEU A 6 -3.33 -32.15 -8.42
N GLY A 7 -3.78 -32.93 -9.42
CA GLY A 7 -3.23 -32.86 -10.77
C GLY A 7 -3.35 -31.47 -11.42
N VAL A 8 -4.43 -30.73 -11.12
CA VAL A 8 -4.64 -29.37 -11.62
C VAL A 8 -3.80 -28.35 -10.85
N VAL A 9 -3.69 -28.49 -9.53
CA VAL A 9 -2.90 -27.57 -8.68
C VAL A 9 -1.41 -27.68 -8.96
N PHE A 10 -0.89 -28.89 -9.17
CA PHE A 10 0.53 -29.12 -9.50
C PHE A 10 0.85 -29.00 -10.99
N HIS A 11 -0.12 -28.64 -11.83
CA HIS A 11 0.14 -28.35 -13.23
C HIS A 11 1.07 -27.12 -13.33
N PRO A 12 2.13 -27.16 -14.15
CA PRO A 12 3.16 -26.11 -14.18
C PRO A 12 2.58 -24.71 -14.44
N VAL A 13 1.56 -24.61 -15.30
CA VAL A 13 0.87 -23.35 -15.58
C VAL A 13 0.11 -22.83 -14.36
N THR A 14 -0.51 -23.71 -13.60
CA THR A 14 -1.25 -23.34 -12.38
C THR A 14 -0.29 -22.85 -11.30
N VAL A 15 0.84 -23.54 -11.11
CA VAL A 15 1.89 -23.15 -10.17
C VAL A 15 2.47 -21.79 -10.52
N LEU A 16 2.75 -21.54 -11.80
CA LEU A 16 3.28 -20.28 -12.30
C LEU A 16 2.27 -19.12 -12.12
N ASN A 17 0.99 -19.35 -12.41
CA ASN A 17 -0.06 -18.36 -12.14
C ASN A 17 -0.20 -18.07 -10.63
N LEU A 18 -0.13 -19.10 -9.79
CA LEU A 18 -0.18 -18.95 -8.34
C LEU A 18 1.00 -18.13 -7.82
N LEU A 19 2.20 -18.34 -8.37
CA LEU A 19 3.40 -17.56 -8.08
C LEU A 19 3.22 -16.09 -8.46
N PHE A 20 2.72 -15.80 -9.66
CA PHE A 20 2.50 -14.43 -10.10
C PHE A 20 1.44 -13.73 -9.25
N VAL A 21 0.26 -14.33 -9.07
CA VAL A 21 -0.82 -13.75 -8.27
C VAL A 21 -0.39 -13.59 -6.81
N GLY A 22 0.30 -14.59 -6.24
CA GLY A 22 0.84 -14.52 -4.89
C GLY A 22 1.84 -13.39 -4.72
N THR A 23 2.78 -13.25 -5.66
CA THR A 23 3.81 -12.19 -5.63
C THR A 23 3.17 -10.82 -5.78
N LEU A 24 2.27 -10.64 -6.75
CA LEU A 24 1.55 -9.38 -6.97
C LEU A 24 0.69 -9.00 -5.76
N GLY A 25 0.03 -9.97 -5.12
CA GLY A 25 -0.72 -9.74 -3.89
C GLY A 25 0.17 -9.29 -2.74
N LEU A 26 1.35 -9.90 -2.58
CA LEU A 26 2.34 -9.51 -1.56
C LEU A 26 2.84 -8.08 -1.80
N ILE A 27 3.19 -7.75 -3.04
CA ILE A 27 3.58 -6.39 -3.45
C ILE A 27 2.46 -5.41 -3.14
N GLN A 28 1.21 -5.74 -3.46
CA GLN A 28 0.06 -4.88 -3.19
C GLN A 28 -0.11 -4.60 -1.70
N VAL A 29 0.00 -5.62 -0.84
CA VAL A 29 -0.09 -5.45 0.62
C VAL A 29 1.01 -4.51 1.12
N VAL A 30 2.26 -4.74 0.72
CA VAL A 30 3.40 -3.90 1.13
C VAL A 30 3.24 -2.47 0.62
N HIS A 31 2.85 -2.30 -0.64
CA HIS A 31 2.64 -1.00 -1.27
C HIS A 31 1.51 -0.22 -0.58
N THR A 32 0.37 -0.85 -0.31
CA THR A 32 -0.74 -0.22 0.41
C THR A 32 -0.34 0.18 1.84
N LYS A 33 0.42 -0.67 2.54
CA LYS A 33 0.97 -0.30 3.86
C LYS A 33 1.93 0.89 3.77
N ALA A 34 2.79 0.92 2.76
CA ALA A 34 3.68 2.04 2.52
C ALA A 34 2.91 3.34 2.23
N HIS A 35 1.83 3.28 1.43
CA HIS A 35 0.96 4.44 1.19
C HIS A 35 0.29 4.95 2.48
N HIS A 36 -0.21 4.06 3.34
CA HIS A 36 -0.76 4.47 4.63
C HIS A 36 0.30 5.06 5.58
N THR A 37 1.54 4.55 5.54
CA THR A 37 2.65 5.12 6.32
C THR A 37 3.18 6.42 5.71
N LEU A 38 3.09 6.61 4.40
CA LEU A 38 3.39 7.88 3.73
C LEU A 38 2.34 8.95 4.04
N GLU A 39 1.10 8.60 4.40
CA GLU A 39 0.18 9.60 4.96
C GLU A 39 0.62 10.09 6.36
N THR A 40 1.41 9.29 7.08
CA THR A 40 2.19 9.71 8.26
C THR A 40 3.56 10.29 7.91
N ASP A 41 3.83 10.61 6.64
CA ASP A 41 4.96 11.45 6.26
C ASP A 41 4.88 12.79 6.98
N VAL A 42 6.04 13.35 7.30
CA VAL A 42 6.18 14.64 7.99
C VAL A 42 5.36 15.71 7.28
N HIS A 43 5.27 15.65 5.95
CA HIS A 43 4.44 16.54 5.16
C HIS A 43 2.94 16.39 5.48
N GLY A 44 2.44 15.16 5.58
CA GLY A 44 1.05 14.86 5.96
C GLY A 44 0.75 15.19 7.44
N HIS A 45 1.72 15.00 8.33
CA HIS A 45 1.60 15.40 9.74
C HIS A 45 1.57 16.91 9.91
N VAL A 46 2.53 17.62 9.29
CA VAL A 46 2.62 19.09 9.30
C VAL A 46 1.39 19.70 8.65
N HIS A 47 0.95 19.21 7.49
CA HIS A 47 -0.27 19.69 6.84
C HIS A 47 -1.50 19.55 7.74
N ARG A 48 -1.69 18.41 8.42
CA ARG A 48 -2.79 18.22 9.38
C ARG A 48 -2.68 19.14 10.60
N ALA A 49 -1.47 19.32 11.13
CA ALA A 49 -1.21 20.21 12.28
C ALA A 49 -1.48 21.68 11.92
N LEU A 50 -1.03 22.12 10.74
CA LEU A 50 -1.25 23.45 10.20
C LEU A 50 -2.73 23.69 9.86
N LYS A 51 -3.44 22.70 9.31
CA LYS A 51 -4.90 22.78 9.07
C LYS A 51 -5.71 22.94 10.36
N LYS A 52 -5.28 22.30 11.46
CA LYS A 52 -5.94 22.43 12.76
C LYS A 52 -5.64 23.76 13.45
N ASN A 53 -4.46 24.34 13.18
CA ASN A 53 -3.97 25.57 13.79
C ASN A 53 -3.36 26.50 12.71
N PRO A 54 -4.20 27.19 11.91
CA PRO A 54 -3.74 27.95 10.74
C PRO A 54 -2.80 29.13 11.10
N GLY A 55 -2.81 29.59 12.35
CA GLY A 55 -1.85 30.60 12.83
C GLY A 55 -0.38 30.16 12.79
N LEU A 56 -0.11 28.85 12.84
CA LEU A 56 1.26 28.30 12.75
C LEU A 56 1.79 28.27 11.31
N ALA A 57 0.92 28.28 10.30
CA ALA A 57 1.33 28.20 8.89
C ALA A 57 1.99 29.51 8.43
N ARG A 58 1.63 30.63 9.06
CA ARG A 58 2.09 31.97 8.71
C ARG A 58 3.58 32.20 8.97
N SER A 59 4.22 31.44 9.87
CA SER A 59 5.66 31.49 10.12
C SER A 59 6.49 30.53 9.24
N ALA A 60 5.83 29.61 8.52
CA ALA A 60 6.50 28.53 7.78
C ALA A 60 6.52 28.72 6.26
N CYS A 61 5.99 29.84 5.73
CA CYS A 61 5.83 30.08 4.28
C CYS A 61 5.17 28.90 3.55
N TYR A 62 4.16 28.31 4.19
CA TYR A 62 3.47 27.11 3.72
C TYR A 62 2.07 27.50 3.28
N GLU A 63 1.77 27.37 1.98
CA GLU A 63 0.44 27.62 1.42
C GLU A 63 -0.47 26.41 1.69
N LEU A 64 -1.59 26.69 2.38
CA LEU A 64 -2.66 25.72 2.66
C LEU A 64 -3.76 25.91 1.60
N ASP A 65 -3.43 25.68 0.33
CA ASP A 65 -4.42 25.65 -0.77
C ASP A 65 -4.97 24.23 -0.98
#